data_AF-A0A2V3TYZ4-F1
#
_entry.id   AF-A0A2V3TYZ4-F1
#
_cell.length_a   1.000
_cell.length_b   1.000
_cell.length_c   1.000
_cell.angle_alpha   90.00
_cell.angle_beta   90.00
_cell.angle_gamma   90.00
#
_symmetry.space_group_name_H-M   'P 1'
#
loop_
_entity.id
_entity.type
_entity.pdbx_description
1 polymer ?
#
loop_
_entity_poly.entity_id
_entity_poly.type
_entity_poly.pdbx_seq_one_letter_code
_entity_poly.pdbx_strand_id
1 'polypeptide(L)'
;MSERSDLKVRPDEDPRTTAVLILVAVRESAAHLGRLLRLARIEIRGNLRALAALVLLFGAALLLVLVTLALLLIALRDALAVLLGNEALASLIVALPFLAATAILTWAGVRRMSLRASRA
;
A
#
# COMPACT_ATOMS: atom_id res chain seq x y z
N MET A 1 -47.15 -61.02 -34.82
CA MET A 1 -47.43 -59.60 -34.51
C MET A 1 -47.84 -59.54 -33.04
N SER A 2 -46.89 -59.25 -32.14
CA SER A 2 -47.14 -59.07 -30.71
C SER A 2 -46.05 -58.15 -30.18
N GLU A 3 -46.46 -56.97 -29.72
CA GLU A 3 -45.63 -55.84 -29.31
C GLU A 3 -44.64 -56.23 -28.21
N ARG A 4 -43.35 -56.15 -28.52
CA ARG A 4 -42.33 -55.89 -27.48
C ARG A 4 -42.43 -54.40 -27.18
N SER A 5 -43.25 -54.06 -26.20
CA SER A 5 -43.22 -52.75 -25.58
C SER A 5 -41.85 -52.56 -24.94
N ASP A 6 -41.07 -51.67 -25.57
CA ASP A 6 -39.84 -51.11 -25.03
C ASP A 6 -40.06 -50.75 -23.56
N LEU A 7 -39.45 -51.54 -22.68
CA LEU A 7 -39.18 -51.17 -21.31
C LEU A 7 -38.20 -50.00 -21.36
N LYS A 8 -38.76 -48.82 -21.58
CA LYS A 8 -38.13 -47.53 -21.41
C LYS A 8 -37.73 -47.46 -19.95
N VAL A 9 -36.50 -47.90 -19.66
CA VAL A 9 -35.81 -47.65 -18.40
C VAL A 9 -35.79 -46.13 -18.27
N ARG A 10 -36.81 -45.60 -17.58
CA ARG A 10 -36.77 -44.23 -17.11
C ARG A 10 -35.52 -44.17 -16.23
N PRO A 11 -34.61 -43.22 -16.44
CA PRO A 11 -33.62 -42.93 -15.43
C PRO A 11 -34.43 -42.55 -14.20
N ASP A 12 -34.51 -43.49 -13.27
CA ASP A 12 -35.11 -43.30 -11.97
C ASP A 12 -34.47 -42.04 -11.40
N GLU A 13 -35.30 -41.03 -11.11
CA GLU A 13 -34.90 -39.82 -10.39
C GLU A 13 -34.55 -40.24 -8.98
N ASP A 14 -33.49 -41.03 -8.79
CA ASP A 14 -33.06 -41.47 -7.48
C ASP A 14 -32.41 -40.25 -6.83
N PRO A 15 -33.09 -39.58 -5.86
CA PRO A 15 -32.61 -38.36 -5.26
C PRO A 15 -31.26 -38.57 -4.54
N ARG A 16 -30.94 -39.85 -4.21
CA ARG A 16 -29.65 -40.25 -3.66
C ARG A 16 -28.52 -40.05 -4.67
N THR A 17 -28.76 -40.28 -5.96
CA THR A 17 -27.76 -40.11 -7.02
C THR A 17 -27.49 -38.64 -7.30
N THR A 18 -28.54 -37.80 -7.36
CA THR A 18 -28.39 -36.35 -7.49
C THR A 18 -27.70 -35.73 -6.27
N ALA A 19 -28.06 -36.14 -5.06
CA ALA A 19 -27.40 -35.69 -3.83
C ALA A 19 -25.91 -36.09 -3.79
N VAL A 20 -25.57 -37.29 -4.25
CA VAL A 20 -24.18 -37.74 -4.37
C VAL A 20 -23.41 -36.93 -5.40
N LEU A 21 -23.99 -36.63 -6.57
CA LEU A 21 -23.35 -35.77 -7.58
C LEU A 21 -23.13 -34.35 -7.08
N ILE A 22 -24.11 -33.78 -6.37
CA ILE A 22 -23.96 -32.46 -5.71
C ILE A 22 -22.84 -32.51 -4.68
N LEU A 23 -22.79 -33.55 -3.84
CA LEU A 23 -21.72 -33.70 -2.84
C LEU A 23 -20.34 -33.83 -3.50
N VAL A 24 -20.22 -34.57 -4.60
CA VAL A 24 -18.99 -34.69 -5.37
C VAL A 24 -18.60 -33.35 -5.99
N ALA A 25 -19.54 -32.62 -6.57
CA ALA A 25 -19.30 -31.29 -7.14
C ALA A 25 -18.87 -30.28 -6.06
N VAL A 26 -19.49 -30.31 -4.88
CA VAL A 26 -19.12 -29.48 -3.72
C VAL A 26 -17.72 -29.83 -3.24
N ARG A 27 -17.38 -31.12 -3.14
CA ARG A 27 -16.05 -31.59 -2.73
C ARG A 27 -14.96 -31.17 -3.72
N GLU A 28 -15.22 -31.31 -5.02
CA GLU A 28 -14.27 -30.88 -6.06
C GLU A 28 -14.12 -29.36 -6.08
N SER A 29 -15.22 -28.63 -5.93
CA SER A 29 -15.22 -27.16 -5.83
C SER A 29 -14.43 -26.68 -4.60
N ALA A 30 -14.59 -27.35 -3.45
CA ALA A 30 -13.81 -27.06 -2.24
C ALA A 30 -12.32 -27.35 -2.44
N ALA A 31 -11.97 -28.42 -3.16
CA ALA A 31 -10.57 -28.74 -3.49
C ALA A 31 -9.95 -27.72 -4.45
N HIS A 32 -10.72 -27.19 -5.42
CA HIS A 32 -10.29 -26.11 -6.30
C HIS A 32 -10.13 -24.78 -5.56
N LEU A 33 -11.09 -24.42 -4.70
CA LEU A 33 -11.00 -23.21 -3.87
C LEU A 33 -9.76 -23.25 -2.96
N GLY A 34 -9.47 -24.40 -2.35
CA GLY A 34 -8.26 -24.58 -1.53
C GLY A 34 -6.96 -24.37 -2.31
N ARG A 35 -6.92 -24.76 -3.60
CA ARG A 35 -5.78 -24.52 -4.48
C ARG A 35 -5.64 -23.04 -4.84
N LEU A 36 -6.75 -22.37 -5.20
CA LEU A 36 -6.78 -20.94 -5.51
C LEU A 36 -6.34 -20.10 -4.31
N LEU A 37 -6.80 -20.42 -3.10
CA LEU A 37 -6.40 -19.71 -1.88
C LEU A 37 -4.91 -19.87 -1.55
N ARG A 38 -4.30 -21.03 -1.85
CA ARG A 38 -2.84 -21.21 -1.70
C ARG A 38 -2.06 -20.36 -2.68
N LEU A 39 -2.48 -20.36 -3.96
CA LEU A 39 -1.88 -19.52 -5.00
C LEU A 39 -2.00 -18.04 -4.64
N ALA A 40 -3.20 -17.59 -4.30
CA ALA A 40 -3.46 -16.22 -3.86
C ALA A 40 -2.58 -15.83 -2.66
N ARG A 41 -2.39 -16.73 -1.69
CA ARG A 41 -1.52 -16.45 -0.53
C ARG A 41 -0.05 -16.29 -0.93
N ILE A 42 0.46 -17.10 -1.87
CA ILE A 42 1.82 -17.00 -2.37
C ILE A 42 2.01 -15.68 -3.13
N GLU A 43 1.05 -15.34 -3.98
CA GLU A 43 1.07 -14.10 -4.77
C GLU A 43 1.00 -12.86 -3.88
N ILE A 44 0.09 -12.83 -2.89
CA ILE A 44 0.00 -11.74 -1.90
C ILE A 44 1.32 -11.57 -1.17
N ARG A 45 1.95 -12.67 -0.71
CA ARG A 45 3.25 -12.58 -0.02
C ARG A 45 4.36 -12.08 -0.93
N GLY A 46 4.35 -12.49 -2.21
CA GLY A 46 5.26 -11.98 -3.22
C GLY A 46 5.09 -10.49 -3.46
N ASN A 47 3.84 -10.04 -3.62
CA ASN A 47 3.50 -8.63 -3.83
C ASN A 47 3.86 -7.77 -2.60
N LEU A 48 3.61 -8.26 -1.38
CA LEU A 48 4.03 -7.57 -0.16
C LEU A 48 5.55 -7.41 -0.06
N ARG A 49 6.31 -8.42 -0.49
CA ARG A 49 7.78 -8.31 -0.55
C ARG A 49 8.23 -7.30 -1.60
N ALA A 50 7.60 -7.29 -2.78
CA ALA A 50 7.88 -6.30 -3.81
C ALA A 50 7.56 -4.88 -3.35
N LEU A 51 6.41 -4.69 -2.68
CA LEU A 51 6.03 -3.41 -2.10
C LEU A 51 7.01 -2.98 -1.00
N ALA A 52 7.40 -3.89 -0.10
CA ALA A 52 8.39 -3.60 0.93
C ALA A 52 9.73 -3.18 0.32
N ALA A 53 10.19 -3.88 -0.73
CA ALA A 53 11.40 -3.51 -1.46
C ALA A 53 11.28 -2.14 -2.13
N LEU A 54 10.12 -1.83 -2.73
CA LEU A 54 9.85 -0.53 -3.34
C LEU A 54 9.87 0.60 -2.31
N VAL A 55 9.21 0.40 -1.16
CA VAL A 55 9.21 1.35 -0.04
C VAL A 55 10.63 1.54 0.49
N LEU A 56 11.41 0.46 0.61
CA LEU A 56 12.79 0.55 1.07
C LEU A 56 13.65 1.33 0.08
N LEU A 57 13.57 1.04 -1.22
CA LEU A 57 14.35 1.72 -2.26
C LEU A 57 14.00 3.21 -2.33
N PHE A 58 12.71 3.52 -2.41
CA PHE A 58 12.25 4.89 -2.52
C PHE A 58 12.49 5.67 -1.23
N GLY A 59 12.24 5.05 -0.08
CA GLY A 59 12.51 5.63 1.24
C GLY A 59 13.99 5.89 1.47
N ALA A 60 14.86 4.94 1.11
CA ALA A 60 16.32 5.12 1.20
C ALA A 60 16.82 6.20 0.25
N ALA A 61 16.32 6.25 -0.99
CA ALA A 61 16.67 7.29 -1.95
C ALA A 61 16.24 8.68 -1.44
N LEU A 62 15.01 8.80 -0.93
CA LEU A 62 14.51 10.03 -0.32
C LEU A 62 15.38 10.45 0.87
N LEU A 63 15.73 9.50 1.76
CA LEU A 63 16.60 9.78 2.89
C LEU A 63 17.99 10.27 2.44
N LEU A 64 18.57 9.63 1.42
CA LEU A 64 19.86 10.05 0.87
C LEU A 64 19.81 11.47 0.30
N VAL A 65 18.72 11.83 -0.40
CA VAL A 65 18.50 13.19 -0.88
C VAL A 65 18.43 14.18 0.28
N LEU A 66 17.68 13.87 1.33
CA LEU A 66 17.57 14.73 2.52
C LEU A 66 18.91 14.91 3.24
N VAL A 67 19.67 13.82 3.43
CA VAL A 67 21.00 13.88 4.05
C VAL A 67 21.96 14.71 3.20
N THR A 68 21.98 14.48 1.89
CA THR A 68 22.86 15.23 0.97
C THR A 68 22.50 16.71 0.95
N LEU A 69 21.21 17.05 0.94
CA LEU A 69 20.75 18.43 1.03
C LEU A 69 21.15 19.08 2.36
N ALA A 70 21.02 18.37 3.48
CA ALA A 70 21.45 18.89 4.78
C ALA A 70 22.97 19.16 4.80
N LEU A 71 23.78 18.24 4.28
CA LEU A 71 25.23 18.42 4.15
C LEU A 71 25.57 19.62 3.26
N LEU A 72 24.84 19.80 2.14
CA LEU A 72 25.01 20.97 1.28
C LEU A 72 24.70 22.28 2.01
N LEU A 73 23.63 22.33 2.80
CA LEU A 73 23.27 23.51 3.58
C LEU A 73 24.31 23.82 4.66
N ILE A 74 24.87 22.80 5.31
CA ILE A 74 25.98 22.95 6.27
C ILE A 74 27.20 23.53 5.55
N ALA A 75 27.61 22.92 4.43
CA ALA A 75 28.75 23.40 3.65
C ALA A 75 28.55 24.84 3.16
N LEU A 76 27.34 25.19 2.72
CA LEU A 76 26.99 26.55 2.32
C LEU A 76 27.06 27.53 3.49
N ARG A 77 26.51 27.15 4.67
CA ARG A 77 26.62 27.94 5.90
C ARG A 77 28.07 28.18 6.26
N ASP A 78 28.91 27.16 6.21
CA ASP A 78 30.32 27.26 6.59
C ASP A 78 31.10 28.13 5.59
N ALA A 79 30.84 27.98 4.28
CA ALA A 79 31.40 28.85 3.26
C ALA A 79 31.01 30.33 3.47
N LEU A 80 29.75 30.59 3.82
CA LEU A 80 29.27 31.93 4.17
C LEU A 80 29.91 32.45 5.46
N ALA A 81 30.09 31.59 6.48
CA ALA A 81 30.72 31.98 7.73
C ALA A 81 32.16 32.43 7.52
N VAL A 82 32.91 31.70 6.68
CA VAL A 82 34.28 32.08 6.26
C VAL A 82 34.27 33.39 5.48
N LEU A 83 33.35 33.55 4.52
CA LEU A 83 33.28 34.76 3.69
C LEU A 83 32.90 36.01 4.48
N LEU A 84 31.98 35.88 5.43
CA LEU A 84 31.46 36.98 6.25
C LEU A 84 32.31 37.24 7.50
N GLY A 85 33.19 36.30 7.88
CA GLY A 85 33.89 36.32 9.17
C GLY A 85 32.96 36.25 10.39
N ASN A 86 31.70 35.83 10.19
CA ASN A 86 30.68 35.81 11.23
C ASN A 86 29.75 34.61 11.10
N GLU A 87 29.96 33.66 12.01
CA GLU A 87 29.21 32.42 12.12
C GLU A 87 27.72 32.60 12.41
N ALA A 88 27.36 33.60 13.22
CA ALA A 88 25.98 33.86 13.61
C ALA A 88 25.18 34.39 12.41
N LEU A 89 25.75 35.35 11.68
CA LEU A 89 25.10 35.90 10.48
C LEU A 89 24.92 34.83 9.39
N ALA A 90 25.93 34.01 9.15
CA ALA A 90 25.83 32.93 8.17
C ALA A 90 24.75 31.90 8.55
N SER A 91 24.69 31.50 9.83
CA SER A 91 23.65 30.60 10.31
C SER A 91 22.24 31.20 10.20
N LEU A 92 22.11 32.51 10.47
CA LEU A 92 20.83 33.21 10.35
C LEU A 92 20.36 33.23 8.89
N ILE A 93 21.23 33.58 7.94
CA ILE A 93 20.89 33.62 6.51
C ILE A 93 20.38 32.27 6.02
N VAL A 94 21.06 31.18 6.39
CA VAL A 94 20.66 29.83 5.97
C VAL A 94 19.39 29.35 6.68
N ALA A 95 19.21 29.66 7.97
CA ALA A 95 18.06 29.19 8.75
C ALA A 95 16.76 29.99 8.54
N LEU A 96 16.86 31.29 8.24
CA LEU A 96 15.73 32.20 8.11
C LEU A 96 14.63 31.75 7.13
N PRO A 97 14.93 31.26 5.91
CA PRO A 97 13.88 30.77 5.01
C PRO A 97 13.12 29.58 5.60
N PHE A 98 13.79 28.68 6.34
CA PHE A 98 13.15 27.55 7.00
C PHE A 98 12.27 28.02 8.16
N LEU A 99 12.75 28.94 8.99
CA LEU A 99 11.96 29.54 10.07
C LEU A 99 10.71 30.24 9.54
N ALA A 100 10.84 31.00 8.44
CA ALA A 100 9.71 31.66 7.80
C ALA A 100 8.69 30.65 7.26
N ALA A 101 9.14 29.61 6.56
CA ALA A 101 8.27 28.56 6.05
C ALA A 101 7.53 27.84 7.20
N THR A 102 8.24 27.48 8.28
CA THR A 102 7.65 26.85 9.46
C THR A 102 6.61 27.75 10.12
N ALA A 103 6.89 29.05 10.28
CA ALA A 103 5.94 30.00 10.85
C ALA A 103 4.67 30.11 9.99
N ILE A 104 4.81 30.23 8.66
CA ILE A 104 3.69 30.30 7.71
C ILE A 104 2.84 29.04 7.77
N LEU A 105 3.47 27.86 7.72
CA LEU A 105 2.77 26.58 7.74
C LEU A 105 2.06 26.35 9.07
N THR A 106 2.71 26.69 10.19
CA THR A 106 2.11 26.57 11.53
C THR A 106 0.89 27.48 11.65
N TRP A 107 1.02 28.75 11.24
CA TRP A 107 -0.09 29.69 11.23
C TRP A 107 -1.24 29.22 10.34
N ALA A 108 -0.95 28.74 9.12
CA ALA A 108 -1.95 28.21 8.21
C ALA A 108 -2.64 26.95 8.77
N GLY A 109 -1.90 26.08 9.46
CA GLY A 109 -2.41 24.89 10.13
C GLY A 109 -3.39 25.25 11.24
N VAL A 110 -2.98 26.13 12.16
CA VAL A 110 -3.82 26.61 13.27
C VAL A 110 -5.07 27.30 12.73
N ARG A 111 -4.94 28.17 11.73
CA ARG A 111 -6.08 28.85 11.10
C ARG A 111 -7.06 27.87 10.44
N ARG A 112 -6.58 26.81 9.79
CA ARG A 112 -7.46 25.79 9.19
C ARG A 112 -8.20 24.98 10.26
N MET A 113 -7.55 24.68 11.38
CA MET A 113 -8.17 23.96 12.49
C MET A 113 -9.27 24.79 13.16
N SER A 114 -9.03 26.09 13.40
CA SER A 114 -10.04 26.98 13.99
C SER A 114 -11.28 27.14 13.10
N LEU A 115 -11.09 27.24 11.78
CA LEU A 115 -12.20 27.31 10.81
C LEU A 115 -13.01 26.00 10.73
N ARG A 116 -12.40 24.85 11.03
CA ARG A 116 -13.12 23.56 11.11
C ARG A 116 -13.90 23.44 12.41
N ALA A 117 -13.31 23.89 13.51
CA ALA A 117 -13.95 23.89 14.82
C ALA A 117 -15.19 24.81 14.88
N SER A 118 -15.21 25.91 14.12
CA SER A 118 -16.36 26.82 14.06
C SER A 118 -17.51 26.33 13.16
N ARG A 119 -17.36 25.21 12.45
CA ARG A 119 -18.37 24.61 11.57
C ARG A 119 -18.97 23.31 12.13
N ALA A 120 -18.43 22.81 13.23
CA ALA A 120 -18.95 21.66 13.98
C ALA A 120 -19.83 22.16 15.12
#